data_AF-A0A6A2FJX4-F1
#
_entry.id   AF-A0A6A2FJX4-F1
#
_cell.length_a   1.000
_cell.length_b   1.000
_cell.length_c   1.000
_cell.angle_alpha   90.00
_cell.angle_beta   90.00
_cell.angle_gamma   90.00
#
_symmetry.space_group_name_H-M   'P 1'
#
loop_
_entity.id
_entity.type
_entity.pdbx_description
1 polymer ?
#
loop_
_entity_poly.entity_id
_entity_poly.type
_entity_poly.pdbx_seq_one_letter_code
_entity_poly.pdbx_strand_id
1 'polypeptide(L)'
;MGHKEQLIHALDIGNRVIESSSFFDKDAKLRFKESTKFYREFFVNNPNINSYQLKSLTNDFLTYWHESIHPDTEIFWAELKKNSIDFERKDPLLFALDKNRFSNVHQAMEARKHWSEIRKLEIVLERFSKENIEHIDRIVAEDENKRLAILNKCLKNKKIPESQYLKFGECMAYFSNCRLFGAYFSPSEVEELYTIWKNF
;
A
#
# COMPACT_ATOMS: atom_id res chain seq x y z
N MET A 1 20.52 8.30 -19.32
CA MET A 1 19.57 7.26 -19.77
C MET A 1 18.29 7.95 -20.21
N GLY A 2 17.80 7.65 -21.42
CA GLY A 2 16.54 8.24 -21.92
C GLY A 2 15.33 7.73 -21.13
N HIS A 3 14.22 8.47 -21.10
CA HIS A 3 13.03 8.11 -20.30
C HIS A 3 12.50 6.69 -20.60
N LYS A 4 12.49 6.29 -21.88
CA LYS A 4 12.07 4.94 -22.30
C LYS A 4 12.98 3.86 -21.74
N GLU A 5 14.30 4.07 -21.79
CA GLU A 5 15.28 3.14 -21.24
C GLU A 5 15.14 3.02 -19.71
N GLN A 6 14.92 4.15 -19.03
CA GLN A 6 14.67 4.17 -17.58
C GLN A 6 13.44 3.35 -17.21
N LEU A 7 12.34 3.49 -17.96
CA LEU A 7 11.11 2.73 -17.71
C LEU A 7 11.30 1.23 -17.98
N ILE A 8 12.00 0.85 -19.05
CA ILE A 8 12.33 -0.56 -19.33
C ILE A 8 13.17 -1.15 -18.19
N HIS A 9 14.17 -0.42 -17.71
CA HIS A 9 15.01 -0.90 -16.61
C HIS A 9 14.23 -0.96 -15.28
N ALA A 10 13.33 -0.01 -15.04
CA ALA A 10 12.46 -0.04 -13.87
C ALA A 10 11.51 -1.26 -13.89
N LEU A 11 10.99 -1.64 -15.06
CA LEU A 11 10.21 -2.87 -15.24
C LEU A 11 11.02 -4.13 -14.88
N ASP A 12 12.29 -4.18 -15.28
CA ASP A 12 13.20 -5.30 -14.97
C ASP A 12 13.45 -5.41 -13.46
N ILE A 13 13.72 -4.26 -12.82
CA ILE A 13 13.93 -4.17 -11.38
C ILE A 13 12.67 -4.61 -10.64
N GLY A 14 11.50 -4.09 -11.03
CA GLY A 14 10.21 -4.46 -10.44
C GLY A 14 9.94 -5.96 -10.51
N ASN A 15 10.15 -6.58 -11.67
CA ASN A 15 10.01 -8.02 -11.83
C ASN A 15 10.95 -8.80 -10.91
N ARG A 16 12.22 -8.42 -10.85
CA ARG A 16 13.22 -9.11 -10.01
C ARG A 16 12.87 -9.02 -8.53
N VAL A 17 12.46 -7.83 -8.08
CA VAL A 17 12.01 -7.59 -6.69
C VAL A 17 10.83 -8.51 -6.37
N ILE A 18 9.78 -8.51 -7.19
CA ILE A 18 8.58 -9.33 -6.96
C ILE A 18 8.89 -10.84 -7.03
N GLU A 19 9.73 -11.28 -7.97
CA GLU A 19 10.13 -12.68 -8.09
C GLU A 19 10.83 -13.17 -6.81
N SER A 20 11.71 -12.33 -6.24
CA SER A 20 12.43 -12.62 -5.00
C SER A 20 11.59 -12.46 -3.71
N SER A 21 10.42 -11.83 -3.79
CA SER A 21 9.61 -11.50 -2.62
C SER A 21 9.08 -12.74 -1.90
N SER A 22 9.14 -12.75 -0.57
CA SER A 22 8.47 -13.75 0.28
C SER A 22 7.03 -13.38 0.64
N PHE A 23 6.56 -12.18 0.27
CA PHE A 23 5.26 -11.66 0.68
C PHE A 23 4.15 -11.92 -0.35
N PHE A 24 4.52 -12.16 -1.61
CA PHE A 24 3.58 -12.47 -2.68
C PHE A 24 3.44 -13.98 -2.91
N ASP A 25 2.20 -14.44 -3.05
CA ASP A 25 1.90 -15.79 -3.51
C ASP A 25 2.24 -15.96 -5.01
N LYS A 26 2.20 -17.21 -5.48
CA LYS A 26 2.54 -17.54 -6.88
C LYS A 26 1.66 -16.82 -7.88
N ASP A 27 0.37 -16.66 -7.58
CA ASP A 27 -0.61 -16.06 -8.49
C ASP A 27 -0.40 -14.54 -8.60
N ALA A 28 -0.10 -13.87 -7.49
CA ALA A 28 0.26 -12.46 -7.47
C ALA A 28 1.56 -12.21 -8.24
N LYS A 29 2.60 -13.03 -8.02
CA LYS A 29 3.85 -12.94 -8.79
C LYS A 29 3.62 -13.13 -10.28
N LEU A 30 2.75 -14.08 -10.67
CA LEU A 30 2.39 -14.30 -12.07
C LEU A 30 1.73 -13.06 -12.68
N ARG A 31 0.78 -12.42 -11.97
CA ARG A 31 0.11 -11.19 -12.45
C ARG A 31 1.10 -10.04 -12.68
N PHE A 32 2.07 -9.85 -11.78
CA PHE A 32 3.14 -8.85 -11.99
C PHE A 32 3.98 -9.17 -13.23
N LYS A 33 4.36 -10.44 -13.41
CA LYS A 33 5.13 -10.88 -14.58
C LYS A 33 4.38 -10.67 -15.89
N GLU A 34 3.08 -10.97 -15.92
CA GLU A 34 2.19 -10.73 -17.06
C GLU A 34 2.05 -9.24 -17.36
N SER A 35 1.91 -8.40 -16.34
CA SER A 35 1.88 -6.94 -16.50
C SER A 35 3.17 -6.44 -17.16
N THR A 36 4.35 -6.88 -16.69
CA THR A 36 5.61 -6.50 -17.32
C THR A 36 5.74 -7.01 -18.75
N LYS A 37 5.26 -8.22 -19.04
CA LYS A 37 5.23 -8.76 -20.41
C LYS A 37 4.39 -7.85 -21.32
N PHE A 38 3.21 -7.43 -20.87
CA PHE A 38 2.35 -6.49 -21.59
C PHE A 38 3.10 -5.18 -21.92
N TYR A 39 3.79 -4.57 -20.95
CA TYR A 39 4.55 -3.34 -21.21
C TYR A 39 5.68 -3.55 -22.24
N ARG A 40 6.38 -4.69 -22.19
CA ARG A 40 7.41 -5.00 -23.19
C ARG A 40 6.83 -5.14 -24.60
N GLU A 41 5.76 -5.90 -24.74
CA GLU A 41 5.06 -6.08 -26.02
C GLU A 41 4.57 -4.73 -26.55
N PHE A 42 4.08 -3.85 -25.66
CA PHE A 42 3.70 -2.49 -26.03
C PHE A 42 4.88 -1.72 -26.63
N PHE A 43 6.07 -1.75 -26.02
CA PHE A 43 7.25 -1.05 -26.55
C PHE A 43 7.78 -1.61 -27.87
N VAL A 44 7.63 -2.92 -28.10
CA VAL A 44 7.99 -3.58 -29.37
C VAL A 44 7.03 -3.13 -30.48
N ASN A 45 5.73 -3.14 -30.20
CA ASN A 45 4.70 -2.79 -31.17
C ASN A 45 4.58 -1.28 -31.43
N ASN A 46 5.11 -0.44 -30.53
CA ASN A 46 5.03 1.02 -30.61
C ASN A 46 6.44 1.66 -30.53
N PRO A 47 7.28 1.53 -31.58
CA PRO A 47 8.66 2.03 -31.55
C PRO A 47 8.73 3.56 -31.42
N ASN A 48 7.78 4.27 -32.01
CA ASN A 48 7.69 5.73 -32.06
C ASN A 48 6.76 6.32 -30.99
N ILE A 49 6.70 5.70 -29.82
CA ILE A 49 5.89 6.18 -28.68
C ILE A 49 6.23 7.65 -28.38
N ASN A 50 5.21 8.48 -28.26
CA ASN A 50 5.41 9.90 -27.93
C ASN A 50 5.61 10.10 -26.42
N SER A 51 6.06 11.29 -26.03
CA SER A 51 6.35 11.64 -24.64
C SER A 51 5.13 11.54 -23.72
N TYR A 52 3.93 11.87 -24.21
CA TYR A 52 2.69 11.79 -23.44
C TYR A 52 2.32 10.34 -23.11
N GLN A 53 2.33 9.47 -24.13
CA GLN A 53 2.07 8.05 -23.97
C GLN A 53 3.09 7.41 -23.02
N LEU A 54 4.37 7.77 -23.16
CA LEU A 54 5.42 7.26 -22.30
C LEU A 54 5.23 7.69 -20.84
N LYS A 55 4.82 8.95 -20.61
CA LYS A 55 4.49 9.45 -19.26
C LYS A 55 3.28 8.72 -18.67
N SER A 56 2.24 8.48 -19.47
CA SER A 56 1.08 7.70 -19.04
C SER A 56 1.48 6.31 -18.58
N LEU A 57 2.22 5.57 -19.41
CA LEU A 57 2.70 4.22 -19.06
C LEU A 57 3.60 4.22 -17.82
N THR A 58 4.44 5.25 -17.67
CA THR A 58 5.28 5.41 -16.48
C THR A 58 4.41 5.51 -15.23
N ASN A 59 3.38 6.36 -15.26
CA ASN A 59 2.46 6.51 -14.13
C ASN A 59 1.69 5.23 -13.85
N ASP A 60 1.19 4.56 -14.89
CA ASP A 60 0.41 3.32 -14.75
C ASP A 60 1.26 2.21 -14.11
N PHE A 61 2.51 2.05 -14.56
CA PHE A 61 3.45 1.10 -13.96
C PHE A 61 3.82 1.48 -12.52
N LEU A 62 4.13 2.76 -12.27
CA LEU A 62 4.57 3.22 -10.96
C LEU A 62 3.44 3.38 -9.94
N THR A 63 2.17 3.27 -10.35
CA THR A 63 1.00 3.44 -9.46
C THR A 63 1.12 2.56 -8.21
N TYR A 64 1.38 1.26 -8.39
CA TYR A 64 1.58 0.36 -7.24
C TYR A 64 2.70 0.86 -6.33
N TRP A 65 3.89 1.12 -6.90
CA TRP A 65 5.08 1.53 -6.16
C TRP A 65 4.96 2.91 -5.48
N HIS A 66 4.08 3.78 -5.97
CA HIS A 66 3.77 5.08 -5.37
C HIS A 66 2.79 4.98 -4.21
N GLU A 67 1.89 4.01 -4.25
CA GLU A 67 0.78 3.96 -3.30
C GLU A 67 1.02 2.98 -2.16
N SER A 68 1.90 2.00 -2.35
CA SER A 68 2.09 0.91 -1.40
C SER A 68 3.07 1.21 -0.27
N ILE A 69 2.79 0.65 0.91
CA ILE A 69 3.66 0.59 2.09
C ILE A 69 4.06 -0.87 2.29
N HIS A 70 5.10 -1.29 1.58
CA HIS A 70 5.51 -2.70 1.55
C HIS A 70 7.05 -2.82 1.50
N PRO A 71 7.67 -3.87 2.10
CA PRO A 71 9.12 -4.08 2.05
C PRO A 71 9.68 -4.04 0.63
N ASP A 72 9.00 -4.73 -0.29
CA ASP A 72 9.38 -4.76 -1.71
C ASP A 72 9.35 -3.37 -2.36
N THR A 73 8.46 -2.48 -1.91
CA THR A 73 8.40 -1.09 -2.40
C THR A 73 9.65 -0.32 -2.01
N GLU A 74 10.10 -0.48 -0.78
CA GLU A 74 11.34 0.15 -0.32
C GLU A 74 12.55 -0.38 -1.10
N ILE A 75 12.62 -1.69 -1.31
CA ILE A 75 13.68 -2.34 -2.10
C ILE A 75 13.66 -1.84 -3.54
N PHE A 76 12.48 -1.76 -4.16
CA PHE A 76 12.31 -1.25 -5.52
C PHE A 76 12.87 0.17 -5.68
N TRP A 77 12.47 1.10 -4.81
CA TRP A 77 12.96 2.48 -4.88
C TRP A 77 14.46 2.60 -4.60
N ALA A 78 15.00 1.79 -3.68
CA ALA A 78 16.44 1.73 -3.43
C ALA A 78 17.20 1.23 -4.67
N GLU A 79 16.70 0.20 -5.34
CA GLU A 79 17.29 -0.33 -6.58
C GLU A 79 17.18 0.66 -7.75
N LEU A 80 16.09 1.42 -7.88
CA LEU A 80 16.01 2.50 -8.88
C LEU A 80 17.11 3.54 -8.67
N LYS A 81 17.29 3.99 -7.41
CA LYS A 81 18.33 4.96 -7.05
C LYS A 81 19.73 4.43 -7.35
N LYS A 82 20.01 3.18 -7.01
CA LYS A 82 21.29 2.49 -7.30
C LYS A 82 21.57 2.40 -8.80
N ASN A 83 20.54 2.27 -9.63
CA ASN A 83 20.66 2.20 -11.08
C ASN A 83 20.55 3.56 -11.78
N SER A 84 20.60 4.67 -11.02
CA SER A 84 20.51 6.04 -11.54
C SER A 84 19.24 6.30 -12.37
N ILE A 85 18.12 5.69 -11.97
CA ILE A 85 16.79 5.93 -12.54
C ILE A 85 16.10 7.01 -11.72
N ASP A 86 15.69 8.10 -12.37
CA ASP A 86 15.24 9.33 -11.72
C ASP A 86 13.73 9.52 -11.89
N PHE A 87 12.96 8.61 -11.29
CA PHE A 87 11.51 8.75 -11.18
C PHE A 87 11.14 9.36 -9.82
N GLU A 88 10.23 10.34 -9.86
CA GLU A 88 9.76 11.02 -8.64
C GLU A 88 8.94 10.05 -7.77
N ARG A 89 9.46 9.69 -6.60
CA ARG A 89 8.72 8.89 -5.62
C ARG A 89 7.68 9.75 -4.89
N LYS A 90 6.40 9.43 -5.08
CA LYS A 90 5.32 9.79 -4.14
C LYS A 90 5.41 8.86 -2.94
N ASP A 91 5.93 9.33 -1.82
CA ASP A 91 6.22 8.46 -0.66
C ASP A 91 5.09 8.49 0.39
N PRO A 92 4.36 7.38 0.59
CA PRO A 92 3.29 7.31 1.59
C PRO A 92 3.78 7.52 3.03
N LEU A 93 5.02 7.14 3.35
CA LEU A 93 5.56 7.30 4.71
C LEU A 93 5.87 8.76 5.03
N LEU A 94 6.45 9.50 4.07
CA LEU A 94 6.65 10.94 4.21
C LEU A 94 5.31 11.68 4.26
N PHE A 95 4.33 11.27 3.46
CA PHE A 95 2.98 11.82 3.54
C PHE A 95 2.37 11.59 4.94
N ALA A 96 2.53 10.38 5.49
CA ALA A 96 2.00 10.05 6.81
C ALA A 96 2.64 10.90 7.92
N LEU A 97 3.95 11.12 7.87
CA LEU A 97 4.66 12.01 8.79
C LEU A 97 4.16 13.45 8.70
N ASP A 98 3.99 13.98 7.48
CA ASP A 98 3.53 15.37 7.25
C ASP A 98 2.07 15.58 7.68
N LYS A 99 1.18 14.64 7.35
CA LYS A 99 -0.27 14.77 7.61
C LYS A 99 -0.74 14.12 8.90
N ASN A 100 0.14 13.44 9.62
CA ASN A 100 -0.17 12.63 10.80
C ASN A 100 -1.30 11.60 10.54
N ARG A 101 -1.38 11.06 9.32
CA ARG A 101 -2.38 10.07 8.88
C ARG A 101 -2.00 9.42 7.56
N PHE A 102 -2.50 8.22 7.30
CA PHE A 102 -2.45 7.63 5.96
C PHE A 102 -3.44 8.34 5.01
N SER A 103 -3.13 8.35 3.72
CA SER A 103 -3.96 9.04 2.74
C SER A 103 -5.30 8.31 2.52
N ASN A 104 -5.27 6.98 2.55
CA ASN A 104 -6.40 6.10 2.29
C ASN A 104 -6.35 4.83 3.16
N VAL A 105 -7.42 4.05 3.12
CA VAL A 105 -7.54 2.81 3.91
C VAL A 105 -6.55 1.73 3.47
N HIS A 106 -6.21 1.65 2.18
CA HIS A 106 -5.29 0.62 1.68
C HIS A 106 -3.89 0.80 2.27
N GLN A 107 -3.37 2.03 2.26
CA GLN A 107 -2.11 2.38 2.93
C GLN A 107 -2.13 2.07 4.41
N ALA A 108 -3.24 2.39 5.10
CA ALA A 108 -3.37 2.05 6.51
C ALA A 108 -3.32 0.53 6.75
N MET A 109 -3.98 -0.26 5.90
CA MET A 109 -3.94 -1.73 6.00
C MET A 109 -2.53 -2.26 5.75
N GLU A 110 -1.84 -1.77 4.74
CA GLU A 110 -0.48 -2.21 4.43
C GLU A 110 0.51 -1.81 5.52
N ALA A 111 0.45 -0.57 6.01
CA ALA A 111 1.25 -0.14 7.15
C ALA A 111 1.00 -1.06 8.36
N ARG A 112 -0.27 -1.38 8.66
CA ARG A 112 -0.58 -2.28 9.77
C ARG A 112 0.00 -3.69 9.61
N LYS A 113 0.03 -4.21 8.38
CA LYS A 113 0.53 -5.56 8.08
C LYS A 113 2.05 -5.63 8.04
N HIS A 114 2.71 -4.59 7.53
CA HIS A 114 4.10 -4.68 7.11
C HIS A 114 5.05 -3.74 7.85
N TRP A 115 4.54 -2.71 8.54
CA TRP A 115 5.38 -1.70 9.18
C TRP A 115 6.40 -2.29 10.18
N SER A 116 6.02 -3.35 10.90
CA SER A 116 6.92 -4.03 11.84
C SER A 116 8.18 -4.58 11.18
N GLU A 117 8.10 -4.97 9.91
CA GLU A 117 9.24 -5.43 9.11
C GLU A 117 9.92 -4.28 8.38
N ILE A 118 9.14 -3.37 7.78
CA ILE A 118 9.65 -2.20 7.04
C ILE A 118 10.58 -1.36 7.92
N ARG A 119 10.20 -1.09 9.17
CA ARG A 119 10.98 -0.24 10.09
C ARG A 119 12.33 -0.82 10.50
N LYS A 120 12.59 -2.10 10.21
CA LYS A 120 13.86 -2.78 10.51
C LYS A 120 14.79 -2.81 9.29
N LEU A 121 14.31 -2.47 8.10
CA LEU A 121 15.10 -2.51 6.88
C LEU A 121 16.19 -1.44 6.92
N GLU A 122 17.43 -1.80 6.59
CA GLU A 122 18.56 -0.87 6.54
C GLU A 122 18.27 0.35 5.66
N ILE A 123 17.69 0.13 4.47
CA ILE A 123 17.25 1.18 3.54
C ILE A 123 16.22 2.15 4.14
N VAL A 124 15.46 1.74 5.15
CA VAL A 124 14.50 2.62 5.86
C VAL A 124 15.21 3.34 7.00
N LEU A 125 16.07 2.65 7.74
CA LEU A 125 16.88 3.22 8.81
C LEU A 125 17.84 4.32 8.31
N GLU A 126 18.32 4.21 7.06
CA GLU A 126 19.13 5.26 6.40
C GLU A 126 18.30 6.49 6.01
N ARG A 127 16.99 6.33 5.76
CA ARG A 127 16.11 7.38 5.25
C ARG A 127 15.38 8.15 6.35
N PHE A 128 15.12 7.51 7.49
CA PHE A 128 14.31 8.07 8.56
C PHE A 128 15.08 8.09 9.87
N SER A 129 14.99 9.20 10.61
CA SER A 129 15.50 9.25 11.98
C SER A 129 14.69 8.34 12.90
N LYS A 130 15.24 8.05 14.07
CA LYS A 130 14.56 7.26 15.09
C LYS A 130 13.21 7.89 15.48
N GLU A 131 13.17 9.22 15.61
CA GLU A 131 11.96 9.97 15.96
C GLU A 131 10.88 9.83 14.88
N ASN A 132 11.26 9.82 13.60
CA ASN A 132 10.33 9.59 12.50
C ASN A 132 9.76 8.17 12.54
N ILE A 133 10.59 7.17 12.81
CA ILE A 133 10.14 5.77 12.94
C ILE A 133 9.15 5.63 14.10
N GLU A 134 9.47 6.19 15.27
CA GLU A 134 8.58 6.20 16.43
C GLU A 134 7.29 6.99 16.17
N HIS A 135 7.33 8.02 15.33
CA HIS A 135 6.13 8.76 14.93
C HIS A 135 5.24 7.92 14.03
N ILE A 136 5.80 7.20 13.05
CA ILE A 136 5.01 6.29 12.22
C ILE A 136 4.40 5.16 13.07
N ASP A 137 5.12 4.62 14.05
CA ASP A 137 4.57 3.66 15.02
C ASP A 137 3.29 4.21 15.69
N ARG A 138 3.33 5.47 16.15
CA ARG A 138 2.16 6.14 16.74
C ARG A 138 1.02 6.29 15.74
N ILE A 139 1.31 6.71 14.50
CA ILE A 139 0.29 6.87 13.45
C ILE A 139 -0.42 5.55 13.16
N VAL A 140 0.32 4.43 13.06
CA VAL A 140 -0.24 3.09 12.84
C VAL A 140 -1.17 2.71 14.00
N ALA A 141 -0.71 2.87 15.24
CA ALA A 141 -1.51 2.53 16.43
C ALA A 141 -2.76 3.41 16.55
N GLU A 142 -2.64 4.71 16.29
CA GLU A 142 -3.77 5.63 16.32
C GLU A 142 -4.84 5.32 15.26
N ASP A 143 -4.44 4.95 14.03
CA ASP A 143 -5.41 4.62 12.98
C ASP A 143 -6.23 3.37 13.36
N GLU A 144 -5.57 2.34 13.89
CA GLU A 144 -6.23 1.14 14.42
C GLU A 144 -7.22 1.49 15.55
N ASN A 145 -6.78 2.27 16.54
CA ASN A 145 -7.63 2.68 17.67
C ASN A 145 -8.83 3.52 17.23
N LYS A 146 -8.66 4.44 16.27
CA LYS A 146 -9.76 5.24 15.72
C LYS A 146 -10.79 4.36 15.04
N ARG A 147 -10.37 3.36 14.27
CA ARG A 147 -11.27 2.41 13.60
C ARG A 147 -11.99 1.51 14.60
N LEU A 148 -11.27 1.01 15.61
CA LEU A 148 -11.85 0.23 16.71
C LEU A 148 -12.96 1.00 17.41
N ALA A 149 -12.72 2.28 17.74
CA ALA A 149 -13.69 3.13 18.40
C ALA A 149 -14.97 3.33 17.57
N ILE A 150 -14.85 3.44 16.25
CA ILE A 150 -16.01 3.53 15.35
C ILE A 150 -16.84 2.25 15.41
N LEU A 151 -16.20 1.08 15.27
CA LEU A 151 -16.89 -0.21 15.31
C LEU A 151 -17.58 -0.42 16.67
N ASN A 152 -16.89 -0.16 17.78
CA ASN A 152 -17.47 -0.24 19.13
C ASN A 152 -18.67 0.68 19.32
N LYS A 153 -18.60 1.91 18.79
CA LYS A 153 -19.71 2.87 18.86
C LYS A 153 -20.93 2.37 18.08
N CYS A 154 -20.73 1.85 16.87
CA CYS A 154 -21.82 1.30 16.06
C CYS A 154 -22.41 0.04 16.70
N LEU A 155 -21.57 -0.85 17.25
CA LEU A 155 -21.99 -2.05 17.97
C LEU A 155 -22.84 -1.70 19.20
N LYS A 156 -22.39 -0.75 20.03
CA LYS A 156 -23.14 -0.27 21.20
C LYS A 156 -24.49 0.32 20.81
N ASN A 157 -24.53 1.11 19.74
CA ASN A 157 -25.75 1.79 19.31
C ASN A 157 -26.65 0.91 18.43
N LYS A 158 -26.16 -0.28 18.03
CA LYS A 158 -26.83 -1.22 17.11
C LYS A 158 -27.24 -0.56 15.78
N LYS A 159 -26.51 0.47 15.35
CA LYS A 159 -26.79 1.22 14.12
C LYS A 159 -25.54 1.93 13.61
N ILE A 160 -25.49 2.15 12.31
CA ILE A 160 -24.51 3.01 11.66
C ILE A 160 -25.16 4.38 11.45
N PRO A 161 -24.58 5.49 11.92
CA PRO A 161 -25.03 6.81 11.52
C PRO A 161 -24.88 6.99 10.00
N GLU A 162 -25.87 7.57 9.32
CA GLU A 162 -25.85 7.68 7.84
C GLU A 162 -24.59 8.35 7.30
N SER A 163 -24.15 9.43 7.96
CA SER A 163 -22.93 10.16 7.62
C SER A 163 -21.64 9.36 7.80
N GLN A 164 -21.70 8.18 8.42
CA GLN A 164 -20.55 7.33 8.73
C GLN A 164 -20.59 5.97 8.01
N TYR A 165 -21.56 5.72 7.13
CA TYR A 165 -21.70 4.42 6.45
C TYR A 165 -20.42 3.99 5.72
N LEU A 166 -19.87 4.86 4.86
CA LEU A 166 -18.63 4.58 4.14
C LEU A 166 -17.46 4.31 5.09
N LYS A 167 -17.35 5.12 6.16
CA LYS A 167 -16.28 4.97 7.15
C LYS A 167 -16.39 3.67 7.92
N PHE A 168 -17.61 3.24 8.25
CA PHE A 168 -17.86 1.96 8.88
C PHE A 168 -17.43 0.80 7.97
N GLY A 169 -17.81 0.84 6.68
CA GLY A 169 -17.37 -0.14 5.69
C GLY A 169 -15.84 -0.23 5.57
N GLU A 170 -15.13 0.91 5.55
CA GLU A 170 -13.66 0.93 5.59
C GLU A 170 -13.10 0.29 6.87
N CYS A 171 -13.73 0.50 8.02
CA CYS A 171 -13.30 -0.12 9.29
C CYS A 171 -13.50 -1.63 9.25
N MET A 172 -14.64 -2.10 8.75
CA MET A 172 -14.91 -3.54 8.56
C MET A 172 -13.89 -4.17 7.62
N ALA A 173 -13.61 -3.53 6.48
CA ALA A 173 -12.62 -3.99 5.52
C ALA A 173 -11.21 -4.03 6.15
N TYR A 174 -10.83 -3.00 6.91
CA TYR A 174 -9.54 -2.93 7.60
C TYR A 174 -9.38 -4.07 8.62
N PHE A 175 -10.37 -4.27 9.50
CA PHE A 175 -10.32 -5.30 10.52
C PHE A 175 -10.28 -6.71 9.94
N SER A 176 -11.03 -6.94 8.85
CA SER A 176 -10.99 -8.21 8.12
C SER A 176 -9.62 -8.46 7.50
N ASN A 177 -9.11 -7.50 6.72
CA ASN A 177 -7.85 -7.64 6.00
C ASN A 177 -6.63 -7.72 6.93
N CYS A 178 -6.67 -7.04 8.07
CA CYS A 178 -5.59 -7.06 9.06
C CYS A 178 -5.77 -8.17 10.12
N ARG A 179 -6.81 -9.02 10.00
CA ARG A 179 -7.12 -10.12 10.93
C ARG A 179 -7.27 -9.66 12.38
N LEU A 180 -7.88 -8.50 12.59
CA LEU A 180 -8.00 -7.87 13.92
C LEU A 180 -9.29 -8.24 14.66
N PHE A 181 -10.30 -8.77 13.98
CA PHE A 181 -11.58 -9.07 14.63
C PHE A 181 -11.42 -9.97 15.87
N GLY A 182 -10.70 -11.09 15.75
CA GLY A 182 -10.50 -12.00 16.88
C GLY A 182 -9.65 -11.44 18.03
N ALA A 183 -8.94 -10.33 17.82
CA ALA A 183 -8.17 -9.66 18.86
C ALA A 183 -9.04 -8.72 19.72
N TYR A 184 -10.13 -8.20 19.15
CA TYR A 184 -10.92 -7.12 19.78
C TYR A 184 -12.39 -7.45 20.01
N PHE A 185 -12.92 -8.43 19.32
CA PHE A 185 -14.35 -8.77 19.32
C PHE A 185 -14.52 -10.27 19.48
N SER A 186 -15.54 -10.63 20.25
CA SER A 186 -16.05 -11.99 20.28
C SER A 186 -16.76 -12.36 18.97
N PRO A 187 -16.91 -13.65 18.64
CA PRO A 187 -17.59 -14.07 17.42
C PRO A 187 -19.01 -13.50 17.25
N SER A 188 -19.79 -13.42 18.34
CA SER A 188 -21.15 -12.86 18.31
C SER A 188 -21.17 -11.35 18.06
N GLU A 189 -20.18 -10.61 18.56
CA GLU A 189 -20.04 -9.18 18.26
C GLU A 189 -19.65 -8.94 16.80
N VAL A 190 -18.84 -9.83 16.22
CA VAL A 190 -18.50 -9.78 14.79
C VAL A 190 -19.75 -10.04 13.94
N GLU A 191 -20.53 -11.07 14.26
CA GLU A 191 -21.80 -11.37 13.59
C GLU A 191 -22.80 -10.20 13.69
N GLU A 192 -22.87 -9.56 14.86
CA GLU A 192 -23.69 -8.37 15.06
C GLU A 192 -23.22 -7.21 14.18
N LEU A 193 -21.91 -6.93 14.09
CA LEU A 193 -21.37 -5.89 13.20
C LEU A 193 -21.77 -6.13 11.74
N TYR A 194 -21.71 -7.39 11.27
CA TYR A 194 -22.19 -7.73 9.93
C TYR A 194 -23.71 -7.59 9.78
N THR A 195 -24.47 -7.90 10.83
CA THR A 195 -25.93 -7.74 10.84
C THR A 195 -26.32 -6.26 10.76
N ILE A 196 -25.68 -5.41 11.57
CA ILE A 196 -25.82 -3.95 11.52
C ILE A 196 -25.49 -3.43 10.11
N TRP A 197 -24.44 -3.96 9.48
CA TRP A 197 -24.06 -3.54 8.12
C TRP A 197 -25.09 -3.92 7.06
N LYS A 198 -25.63 -5.14 7.13
CA LYS A 198 -26.63 -5.63 6.17
C LYS A 198 -27.98 -4.92 6.28
N ASN A 199 -28.31 -4.42 7.48
CA ASN A 199 -29.60 -3.81 7.78
C ASN A 199 -29.61 -2.28 7.69
N PHE A 200 -28.51 -1.67 7.22
CA PHE A 200 -28.43 -0.25 6.90
C PHE A 200 -28.91 -0.01 5.47
#